data_AF-A0AAN8EYQ9-F1
#
_entry.id   AF-A0AAN8EYQ9-F1
#
_cell.length_a   1.000
_cell.length_b   1.000
_cell.length_c   1.000
_cell.angle_alpha   90.00
_cell.angle_beta   90.00
_cell.angle_gamma   90.00
#
_symmetry.space_group_name_H-M   'P 1'
#
loop_
_entity.id
_entity.type
_entity.pdbx_description
1 polymer ?
#
loop_
_entity_poly.entity_id
_entity_poly.type
_entity_poly.pdbx_seq_one_letter_code
_entity_poly.pdbx_strand_id
1 'polypeptide(L)'
;MLASPLRIFRCSICIENGFEAPRQDLSLLIEHIAKHYQFYLYECQQCKARFATPFIANFHIKEGRCKRRTNALRLDDKKGLIAVNINDVEFSSFCILQNAITTCTQGMLLEQTAAIVKNQEKNDFETSKAS
;
A
#
# COMPACT_ATOMS: atom_id res chain seq x y z
N MET A 1 -1.43 19.62 -11.34
CA MET A 1 -1.47 18.20 -11.75
C MET A 1 -0.70 17.41 -10.70
N LEU A 2 -1.36 16.56 -9.90
CA LEU A 2 -0.65 15.65 -9.01
C LEU A 2 0.04 14.60 -9.90
N ALA A 3 1.36 14.48 -9.80
CA ALA A 3 2.11 13.46 -10.51
C ALA A 3 1.49 12.07 -10.23
N SER A 4 1.50 11.19 -11.24
CA SER A 4 1.03 9.81 -11.05
C SER A 4 1.72 9.20 -9.84
N PRO A 5 1.00 8.46 -8.96
CA PRO A 5 1.58 7.93 -7.74
C PRO A 5 2.79 7.04 -8.06
N LEU A 6 3.90 7.27 -7.36
CA LEU A 6 5.13 6.52 -7.56
C LEU A 6 4.92 5.05 -7.17
N ARG A 7 4.89 4.17 -8.17
CA ARG A 7 4.77 2.72 -7.99
C ARG A 7 6.15 2.10 -8.02
N ILE A 8 6.84 2.15 -6.89
CA ILE A 8 8.22 1.67 -6.74
C ILE A 8 8.36 0.60 -5.67
N PHE A 9 7.31 0.35 -4.87
CA PHE A 9 7.35 -0.62 -3.80
C PHE A 9 6.92 -2.00 -4.28
N ARG A 10 7.56 -3.04 -3.75
CA ARG A 10 7.18 -4.44 -3.95
C ARG A 10 7.05 -5.11 -2.58
N CYS A 11 6.17 -6.08 -2.47
CA CYS A 11 5.97 -6.83 -1.24
C CYS A 11 7.10 -7.86 -1.05
N SER A 12 7.89 -7.72 0.01
CA SER A 12 8.98 -8.65 0.33
C SER A 12 8.44 -10.06 0.61
N ILE A 13 7.31 -10.17 1.32
CA ILE A 13 6.67 -11.46 1.64
C ILE A 13 6.30 -12.22 0.35
N CYS A 14 5.75 -11.54 -0.65
CA CYS A 14 5.42 -12.18 -1.93
C CYS A 14 6.69 -12.60 -2.69
N ILE A 15 7.73 -11.76 -2.68
CA ILE A 15 9.02 -12.06 -3.33
C ILE A 15 9.64 -13.31 -2.68
N GLU A 16 9.71 -13.34 -1.35
CA GLU A 16 10.28 -14.45 -0.58
C GLU A 16 9.54 -15.77 -0.81
N ASN A 17 8.22 -15.70 -0.98
CA ASN A 17 7.38 -16.87 -1.28
C ASN A 17 7.31 -17.22 -2.78
N GLY A 18 8.04 -16.52 -3.65
CA GLY A 18 8.07 -16.80 -5.10
C GLY A 18 6.81 -16.40 -5.86
N PHE A 19 5.94 -15.57 -5.27
CA PHE A 19 4.75 -15.04 -5.94
C PHE A 19 5.07 -13.77 -6.74
N GLU A 20 4.20 -13.45 -7.71
CA GLU A 20 4.29 -12.19 -8.43
C GLU A 20 4.05 -11.01 -7.46
N ALA A 21 5.09 -10.19 -7.27
CA ALA A 21 5.03 -8.97 -6.47
C ALA A 21 5.01 -7.75 -7.40
N PRO A 22 3.82 -7.28 -7.83
CA PRO A 22 3.71 -6.12 -8.69
C PRO A 22 4.16 -4.85 -7.97
N ARG A 23 4.62 -3.86 -8.74
CA ARG A 23 4.98 -2.55 -8.20
C ARG A 23 3.73 -1.76 -7.79
N GLN A 24 3.73 -1.26 -6.57
CA GLN A 24 2.61 -0.57 -5.95
C GLN A 24 3.06 0.76 -5.33
N ASP A 25 2.11 1.66 -5.12
CA ASP A 25 2.33 2.81 -4.23
C ASP A 25 2.31 2.35 -2.76
N LEU A 26 2.77 3.21 -1.85
CA LEU A 26 2.92 2.87 -0.44
C LEU A 26 1.58 2.50 0.23
N SER A 27 0.51 3.23 -0.07
CA SER A 27 -0.81 2.96 0.54
C SER A 27 -1.35 1.60 0.11
N LEU A 28 -1.24 1.25 -1.18
CA LEU A 28 -1.61 -0.06 -1.69
C LEU A 28 -0.72 -1.18 -1.15
N LEU A 29 0.58 -0.91 -0.98
CA LEU A 29 1.50 -1.87 -0.37
C LEU A 29 1.09 -2.16 1.08
N ILE A 30 0.80 -1.15 1.89
CA ILE A 30 0.39 -1.33 3.29
C ILE A 30 -0.89 -2.17 3.38
N GLU A 31 -1.90 -1.88 2.56
CA GLU A 31 -3.12 -2.71 2.49
C GLU A 31 -2.81 -4.16 2.09
N HIS A 32 -1.89 -4.34 1.13
CA HIS A 32 -1.51 -5.66 0.67
C HIS A 32 -0.79 -6.45 1.78
N ILE A 33 0.19 -5.85 2.45
CA ILE A 33 0.93 -6.48 3.56
C ILE A 33 -0.03 -6.81 4.71
N ALA A 34 -0.95 -5.89 5.03
CA ALA A 34 -1.92 -6.11 6.10
C ALA A 34 -2.78 -7.36 5.86
N LYS A 35 -3.07 -7.72 4.60
CA LYS A 35 -3.81 -8.95 4.26
C LYS A 35 -3.03 -10.23 4.60
N HIS A 36 -1.71 -10.24 4.47
CA HIS A 36 -0.89 -11.38 4.88
C HIS A 36 -1.05 -11.68 6.38
N TYR A 37 -1.25 -10.64 7.18
CA TYR A 37 -1.40 -10.72 8.63
C TYR A 37 -2.84 -10.63 9.13
N GLN A 38 -3.83 -10.58 8.23
CA GLN A 38 -5.24 -10.33 8.55
C GLN A 38 -5.47 -9.06 9.40
N PHE A 39 -4.60 -8.07 9.25
CA PHE A 39 -4.63 -6.82 9.99
C PHE A 39 -5.57 -5.82 9.34
N TYR A 40 -6.38 -5.13 10.14
CA TYR A 40 -7.26 -4.06 9.68
C TYR A 40 -7.59 -3.08 10.82
N LEU A 41 -7.82 -1.82 10.46
CA LEU A 41 -8.20 -0.76 11.40
C LEU A 41 -9.56 -0.14 11.08
N TYR A 42 -10.10 -0.41 9.89
CA TYR A 42 -11.37 0.15 9.44
C TYR A 42 -12.22 -0.95 8.82
N GLU A 43 -13.51 -0.95 9.15
CA GLU A 43 -14.51 -1.80 8.53
C GLU A 43 -15.62 -0.93 7.91
N CYS A 44 -15.95 -1.17 6.65
CA CYS A 44 -17.11 -0.56 6.04
C CYS A 44 -18.39 -1.15 6.65
N GLN A 45 -19.25 -0.29 7.20
CA GLN A 45 -20.49 -0.71 7.83
C GLN A 45 -21.45 -1.41 6.84
N GLN A 46 -21.42 -1.02 5.57
CA GLN A 46 -22.36 -1.48 4.55
C GLN A 46 -21.97 -2.82 3.90
N CYS A 47 -20.73 -2.93 3.43
CA CYS A 47 -20.25 -4.13 2.70
C CYS A 47 -19.34 -5.03 3.53
N LYS A 48 -19.01 -4.66 4.77
CA LYS A 48 -18.11 -5.41 5.65
C LYS A 48 -16.69 -5.59 5.11
N ALA A 49 -16.31 -4.79 4.10
CA ALA A 49 -14.93 -4.72 3.64
C ALA A 49 -14.04 -4.14 4.73
N ARG A 50 -12.87 -4.74 4.92
CA ARG A 50 -11.88 -4.37 5.92
C ARG A 50 -10.67 -3.72 5.25
N PHE A 51 -10.12 -2.70 5.91
CA PHE A 51 -9.01 -1.88 5.40
C PHE A 51 -8.02 -1.59 6.52
N ALA A 52 -6.74 -1.54 6.18
CA ALA A 52 -5.67 -1.19 7.13
C ALA A 52 -5.45 0.33 7.21
N THR A 53 -5.68 1.05 6.12
CA THR A 53 -5.39 2.48 5.97
C THR A 53 -6.67 3.30 5.83
N PRO A 54 -6.69 4.52 6.43
CA PRO A 54 -7.82 5.42 6.27
C PRO A 54 -7.96 5.91 4.83
N PHE A 55 -6.86 6.01 4.07
CA PHE A 55 -6.89 6.47 2.68
C PHE A 55 -7.76 5.55 1.81
N ILE A 56 -7.49 4.25 1.85
CA ILE A 56 -8.22 3.27 1.05
C ILE A 56 -9.65 3.08 1.57
N ALA A 57 -9.85 3.11 2.88
CA ALA A 57 -11.18 3.05 3.47
C ALA A 57 -12.06 4.24 3.04
N ASN A 58 -11.51 5.46 3.04
CA ASN A 58 -12.23 6.66 2.56
C ASN A 58 -12.44 6.62 1.04
N PHE A 59 -11.44 6.21 0.28
CA PHE A 59 -11.55 6.04 -1.17
C PHE A 59 -12.70 5.07 -1.51
N HIS A 60 -12.81 3.95 -0.79
CA HIS A 60 -13.90 2.98 -0.96
C HIS A 60 -15.29 3.62 -0.81
N ILE A 61 -15.48 4.47 0.21
CA ILE A 61 -16.77 5.15 0.46
C ILE A 61 -17.03 6.24 -0.57
N LYS A 62 -16.06 7.12 -0.80
CA LYS A 62 -16.22 8.31 -1.65
C LYS A 62 -16.41 7.94 -3.13
N GLU A 63 -15.68 6.94 -3.60
CA GLU A 63 -15.77 6.47 -5.00
C GLU A 63 -16.93 5.51 -5.25
N GLY A 64 -17.75 5.21 -4.22
CA GLY A 64 -18.93 4.35 -4.39
C GLY A 64 -18.60 2.90 -4.76
N ARG A 65 -17.37 2.41 -4.52
CA ARG A 65 -16.99 0.99 -4.76
C ARG A 65 -17.64 0.02 -3.77
N CYS A 66 -18.47 0.51 -2.86
CA CYS A 66 -19.35 -0.29 -2.02
C CYS A 66 -20.43 -0.97 -2.88
N LYS A 67 -20.28 -2.28 -3.12
CA LYS A 67 -21.15 -3.10 -3.99
C LYS A 67 -22.63 -3.22 -3.55
N ARG A 68 -23.04 -2.59 -2.44
CA ARG A 68 -24.44 -2.55 -1.98
C ARG A 68 -25.23 -1.32 -2.42
N ARG A 69 -24.73 -0.51 -3.36
CA ARG A 69 -25.55 0.51 -4.04
C ARG A 69 -26.48 -0.13 -5.06
N THR A 70 -27.52 -0.80 -4.59
CA THR A 70 -28.77 -0.95 -5.34
C THR A 70 -29.84 -0.27 -4.50
N ASN A 71 -30.20 0.94 -4.91
CA ASN A 71 -31.28 1.80 -4.40
C ASN A 71 -31.11 2.43 -3.01
N ALA A 72 -31.10 3.78 -3.05
CA ALA A 72 -31.44 4.72 -1.98
C ALA A 72 -30.53 4.75 -0.74
N LEU A 73 -29.78 5.84 -0.59
CA LEU A 73 -30.13 6.93 0.34
C LEU A 73 -29.03 8.00 0.33
N ARG A 74 -29.49 9.24 0.51
CA ARG A 74 -28.72 10.47 0.50
C ARG A 74 -27.62 10.44 1.56
N LEU A 75 -26.50 11.09 1.23
CA LEU A 75 -25.47 11.46 2.20
C LEU A 75 -26.12 12.37 3.25
N ASP A 76 -26.46 11.80 4.40
CA ASP A 76 -26.59 12.56 5.64
C ASP A 76 -26.17 11.68 6.82
N ASP A 77 -25.05 12.07 7.43
CA ASP A 77 -24.73 11.98 8.86
C ASP A 77 -24.50 10.65 9.60
N LYS A 78 -24.16 9.53 8.95
CA LYS A 78 -23.61 8.37 9.69
C LYS A 78 -22.32 7.83 9.09
N LYS A 79 -21.25 7.84 9.90
CA LYS A 79 -19.89 7.32 9.63
C LYS A 79 -19.97 5.98 8.91
N GLY A 80 -19.73 5.95 7.60
CA GLY A 80 -19.76 4.71 6.82
C GLY A 80 -18.59 3.74 7.12
N LEU A 81 -17.62 4.19 7.93
CA LEU A 81 -16.52 3.38 8.47
C LEU A 81 -16.68 3.23 9.98
N ILE A 82 -16.52 2.00 10.43
CA ILE A 82 -16.28 1.65 11.82
C ILE A 82 -14.77 1.57 11.98
N ALA A 83 -14.20 2.43 12.83
CA ALA A 83 -12.79 2.30 13.23
C ALA A 83 -12.69 1.25 14.33
N VAL A 84 -11.73 0.34 14.20
CA VAL A 84 -11.38 -0.61 15.26
C VAL A 84 -10.79 0.17 16.43
N ASN A 85 -11.21 -0.15 17.65
CA ASN A 85 -10.63 0.44 18.85
C ASN A 85 -9.18 -0.04 18.98
N ILE A 86 -8.24 0.91 19.04
CA ILE A 86 -6.81 0.59 19.09
C ILE A 86 -6.42 -0.24 20.31
N ASN A 87 -7.19 -0.15 21.40
CA ASN A 87 -6.97 -0.95 22.60
C ASN A 87 -7.30 -2.44 22.39
N ASP A 88 -8.12 -2.77 21.38
CA ASP A 88 -8.49 -4.14 21.03
C ASP A 88 -7.49 -4.77 20.04
N VAL A 89 -6.52 -3.98 19.54
CA VAL A 89 -5.51 -4.45 18.59
C VAL A 89 -4.24 -4.80 19.34
N GLU A 90 -3.80 -6.05 19.20
CA GLU A 90 -2.54 -6.47 19.84
C GLU A 90 -1.35 -5.67 19.30
N PHE A 91 -0.54 -5.13 20.20
CA PHE A 91 0.66 -4.37 19.87
C PHE A 91 1.64 -5.16 18.99
N SER A 92 1.76 -6.47 19.22
CA SER A 92 2.54 -7.42 18.41
C SER A 92 2.18 -7.34 16.92
N SER A 93 0.89 -7.23 16.60
CA SER A 93 0.40 -7.17 15.23
C SER A 93 0.85 -5.89 14.51
N PHE A 94 0.89 -4.77 15.23
CA PHE A 94 1.46 -3.52 14.69
C PHE A 94 2.95 -3.65 14.42
N CYS A 95 3.71 -4.24 15.35
CA CYS A 95 5.15 -4.44 15.16
C CYS A 95 5.45 -5.32 13.93
N ILE A 96 4.70 -6.41 13.76
CA ILE A 96 4.85 -7.30 12.60
C ILE A 96 4.59 -6.55 11.30
N LEU A 97 3.49 -5.79 11.23
CA LEU A 97 3.15 -5.00 10.05
C LEU A 97 4.22 -3.94 9.75
N GLN A 98 4.66 -3.20 10.78
CA GLN A 98 5.67 -2.15 10.65
C GLN A 98 7.01 -2.72 10.17
N ASN A 99 7.43 -3.87 10.71
CA ASN A 99 8.66 -4.53 10.29
C ASN A 99 8.60 -4.94 8.81
N ALA A 100 7.48 -5.53 8.38
CA ALA A 100 7.30 -5.91 6.98
C ALA A 100 7.32 -4.70 6.03
N ILE A 101 6.70 -3.57 6.42
CA ILE A 101 6.76 -2.31 5.65
C ILE A 101 8.20 -1.79 5.56
N THR A 102 8.94 -1.85 6.68
CA THR A 102 10.35 -1.45 6.71
C THR A 102 11.20 -2.31 5.77
N THR A 103 11.02 -3.64 5.78
CA THR A 103 11.72 -4.54 4.85
C THR A 103 11.41 -4.21 3.39
N CYS A 104 10.14 -3.97 3.05
CA CYS A 104 9.75 -3.57 1.68
C CYS A 104 10.38 -2.24 1.26
N THR A 105 10.49 -1.30 2.21
CA THR A 105 11.11 0.02 1.96
C THR A 105 12.61 -0.09 1.77
N GLN A 106 13.29 -0.91 2.58
CA GLN A 106 14.72 -1.21 2.41
C GLN A 106 14.99 -1.85 1.06
N GLY A 107 14.18 -2.85 0.65
CA GLY A 107 14.30 -3.48 -0.67
C GLY A 107 14.13 -2.47 -1.81
N MET A 108 13.14 -1.58 -1.71
CA MET A 108 12.95 -0.50 -2.68
C MET A 108 14.18 0.42 -2.76
N LEU A 109 14.73 0.85 -1.61
CA LEU A 109 15.92 1.71 -1.60
C LEU A 109 17.12 1.04 -2.28
N LEU A 110 17.37 -0.24 -1.99
CA LEU A 110 18.44 -1.01 -2.64
C LEU A 110 18.24 -1.09 -4.16
N GLU A 111 17.01 -1.38 -4.64
CA GLU A 111 16.70 -1.38 -6.07
C GLU A 111 16.97 -0.02 -6.72
N GLN A 112 16.58 1.08 -6.07
CA GLN A 112 16.79 2.43 -6.61
C GLN A 112 18.28 2.80 -6.63
N THR A 113 19.03 2.49 -5.57
CA THR A 113 20.47 2.73 -5.53
C THR A 113 21.19 1.96 -6.64
N ALA A 114 20.87 0.69 -6.84
CA ALA A 114 21.45 -0.11 -7.92
C ALA A 114 21.13 0.46 -9.31
N ALA A 115 19.90 0.95 -9.52
CA ALA A 115 19.50 1.58 -10.77
C ALA A 115 20.26 2.90 -11.04
N ILE A 116 20.48 3.71 -10.00
CA ILE A 116 21.25 4.97 -10.11
C ILE A 116 22.70 4.68 -10.50
N VAL A 117 23.37 3.74 -9.82
CA VAL A 117 24.76 3.36 -10.12
C VAL A 117 24.88 2.88 -11.56
N LYS A 118 24.00 1.98 -12.00
CA LYS A 118 24.00 1.46 -13.38
C LYS A 118 23.82 2.57 -14.44
N ASN A 119 23.00 3.58 -14.14
CA ASN A 119 22.81 4.72 -15.03
C ASN A 119 24.05 5.62 -15.08
N GLN A 120 24.75 5.81 -13.96
CA GLN A 120 26.01 6.55 -13.91
C GLN A 120 27.08 5.86 -14.77
N GLU A 121 27.28 4.55 -14.58
CA GLU A 121 28.22 3.75 -15.38
C GLU A 121 27.93 3.84 -16.89
N LYS A 122 26.65 3.82 -17.26
CA LYS A 122 26.22 3.95 -18.66
C LYS A 122 26.56 5.33 -19.24
N ASN A 123 26.32 6.40 -18.48
CA ASN A 123 26.62 7.77 -18.92
C ASN A 123 28.13 8.00 -19.04
N ASP A 124 28.92 7.47 -18.12
CA ASP A 124 30.38 7.55 -18.15
C ASP A 124 30.95 6.79 -19.37
N PHE A 125 30.36 5.65 -19.73
CA PHE A 125 30.73 4.92 -20.94
C PHE A 125 30.37 5.66 -22.24
N GLU A 126 29.20 6.29 -22.30
CA GLU A 126 28.74 7.05 -23.47
C GLU A 126 29.58 8.32 -23.69
N THR A 127 29.95 9.03 -22.61
CA THR A 127 30.84 10.20 -22.67
C THR A 127 32.26 9.84 -23.07
N SER A 128 32.76 8.68 -22.63
CA SER A 128 34.10 8.16 -23.01
C SER A 128 34.19 7.73 -24.48
N LYS A 129 33.07 7.41 -25.14
CA LYS A 129 33.01 7.09 -26.58
C LYS A 129 32.83 8.31 -27.48
N ALA A 130 32.38 9.44 -26.93
CA ALA A 130 32.15 10.67 -27.66
C ALA A 130 33.35 11.63 -27.65
N SER A 131 34.42 11.27 -26.93
CA SER A 131 35.72 11.98 -26.86
C SER A 131 36.76 11.27 -27.72
#